data_AF-A0A9N9LZ62-F1
#
_entry.id   AF-A0A9N9LZ62-F1
#
_cell.length_a   1.000
_cell.length_b   1.000
_cell.length_c   1.000
_cell.angle_alpha   90.00
_cell.angle_beta   90.00
_cell.angle_gamma   90.00
#
_symmetry.space_group_name_H-M   'P 1'
#
loop_
_entity.id
_entity.type
_entity.pdbx_description
1 polymer ?
#
loop_
_entity_poly.entity_id
_entity_poly.type
_entity_poly.pdbx_seq_one_letter_code
_entity_poly.pdbx_strand_id
1 'polypeptide(L)'
;MENRPPKNTSDPHLNRACDACRLHKVRCLPNTSTTTFPNSKACERCLKTDRNCVFTAPVKRRQRKRTDTRVAELEREVEAMKNHFDKRKTAAKPLTADEKLAAEARNLGTIQTSHFLPTSPSGERTSPTPGNISTVSSQLDVIDRGILTWESAEKLFHIFNTDLYQHYPCVYFPPGTSAENIRRTKPTLFFAVIAAASGKTEPHLYSTLNSEVVASYVQRTIIDLELAQAEIVTCIWYYPPGNWVALKFYEYINMATTMALSIGLGTNPNVSKRRWG
;
A
#
# COMPACT_ATOMS: atom_id res chain seq x y z
N MET A 1 -52.07 -53.11 -5.94
CA MET A 1 -50.88 -52.58 -6.61
C MET A 1 -51.26 -51.21 -7.15
N GLU A 2 -51.04 -50.16 -6.35
CA GLU A 2 -51.49 -48.78 -6.67
C GLU A 2 -50.37 -48.07 -7.45
N ASN A 3 -50.68 -47.64 -8.68
CA ASN A 3 -49.74 -47.00 -9.60
C ASN A 3 -49.38 -45.58 -9.14
N ARG A 4 -48.11 -45.36 -8.79
CA ARG A 4 -47.52 -44.03 -8.52
C ARG A 4 -47.23 -43.32 -9.85
N PRO A 5 -47.63 -42.03 -10.05
CA PRO A 5 -47.31 -41.31 -11.27
C PRO A 5 -45.80 -40.94 -11.32
N PRO A 6 -45.21 -40.79 -12.52
CA PRO A 6 -43.77 -40.55 -12.66
C PRO A 6 -43.41 -39.14 -12.18
N LYS A 7 -42.40 -39.04 -11.29
CA LYS A 7 -41.79 -37.76 -10.92
C LYS A 7 -41.03 -37.20 -12.12
N ASN A 8 -41.57 -36.15 -12.71
CA ASN A 8 -40.91 -35.38 -13.76
C ASN A 8 -39.68 -34.66 -13.16
N THR A 9 -38.50 -35.03 -13.63
CA THR A 9 -37.21 -34.47 -13.21
C THR A 9 -36.87 -33.25 -14.05
N SER A 10 -36.41 -32.18 -13.37
CA SER A 10 -35.68 -30.99 -13.88
C SER A 10 -36.39 -29.62 -13.87
N ASP A 11 -36.91 -29.21 -12.70
CA ASP A 11 -37.08 -27.76 -12.46
C ASP A 11 -35.71 -27.12 -12.14
N PRO A 12 -35.28 -26.08 -12.87
CA PRO A 12 -34.03 -25.38 -12.57
C PRO A 12 -34.14 -24.69 -11.21
N HIS A 13 -33.21 -25.00 -10.29
CA HIS A 13 -33.15 -24.36 -8.97
C HIS A 13 -32.91 -22.86 -9.14
N LEU A 14 -33.94 -22.04 -8.92
CA LEU A 14 -33.89 -20.59 -9.09
C LEU A 14 -33.08 -19.90 -7.97
N ASN A 15 -32.66 -18.65 -8.22
CA ASN A 15 -32.05 -17.82 -7.19
C ASN A 15 -33.03 -17.55 -6.04
N ARG A 16 -32.54 -17.47 -4.80
CA ARG A 16 -33.36 -17.21 -3.60
C ARG A 16 -34.00 -15.81 -3.58
N ALA A 17 -33.41 -14.85 -4.27
CA ALA A 17 -33.90 -13.48 -4.39
C ALA A 17 -34.17 -13.15 -5.87
N CYS A 18 -35.21 -12.37 -6.14
CA CYS A 18 -35.50 -11.85 -7.47
C CYS A 18 -34.43 -10.86 -7.94
N ASP A 19 -34.35 -10.65 -9.26
CA ASP A 19 -33.35 -9.78 -9.87
C ASP A 19 -33.45 -8.33 -9.38
N ALA A 20 -34.66 -7.79 -9.23
CA ALA A 20 -34.87 -6.43 -8.74
C ALA A 20 -34.32 -6.23 -7.31
N CYS A 21 -34.62 -7.16 -6.39
CA CYS A 21 -34.10 -7.09 -5.02
C CYS A 21 -32.58 -7.30 -4.96
N ARG A 22 -32.03 -8.15 -5.84
CA ARG A 22 -30.58 -8.38 -5.94
C ARG A 22 -29.84 -7.13 -6.43
N LEU A 23 -30.35 -6.47 -7.46
CA LEU A 23 -29.78 -5.23 -8.01
C LEU A 23 -29.80 -4.09 -6.98
N HIS A 24 -30.89 -3.96 -6.22
CA HIS A 24 -31.01 -2.96 -5.17
C HIS A 24 -30.39 -3.37 -3.83
N LYS A 25 -29.78 -4.56 -3.73
CA LYS A 25 -29.15 -5.09 -2.50
C LYS A 25 -30.06 -5.09 -1.28
N VAL A 26 -31.31 -5.49 -1.46
CA VAL A 26 -32.33 -5.49 -0.40
C VAL A 26 -32.93 -6.89 -0.21
N ARG A 27 -33.51 -7.14 0.97
CA ARG A 27 -34.12 -8.43 1.30
C ARG A 27 -35.34 -8.70 0.41
N CYS A 28 -35.34 -9.86 -0.24
CA CYS A 28 -36.43 -10.38 -1.05
C CYS A 28 -37.28 -11.34 -0.22
N LEU A 29 -38.57 -11.05 -0.04
CA LEU A 29 -39.52 -11.90 0.68
C LEU A 29 -40.62 -12.39 -0.29
N PRO A 30 -40.73 -13.71 -0.53
CA PRO A 30 -41.78 -14.24 -1.39
C PRO A 30 -43.15 -13.97 -0.77
N ASN A 31 -44.10 -13.47 -1.55
CA ASN A 31 -45.45 -13.24 -1.09
C ASN A 31 -46.25 -14.56 -1.15
N THR A 32 -46.83 -14.98 -0.03
CA THR A 32 -47.60 -16.22 0.10
C THR A 32 -49.12 -16.02 -0.07
N SER A 33 -49.59 -14.79 -0.32
CA SER A 33 -51.02 -14.44 -0.36
C SER A 33 -51.69 -14.62 -1.73
N THR A 34 -50.95 -14.93 -2.80
CA THR A 34 -51.51 -15.06 -4.16
C THR A 34 -51.84 -16.51 -4.49
N THR A 35 -52.92 -17.04 -3.89
CA THR A 35 -53.47 -18.37 -4.23
C THR A 35 -54.49 -18.33 -5.38
N THR A 36 -54.75 -17.16 -5.97
CA THR A 36 -55.85 -17.00 -6.95
C THR A 36 -55.39 -16.92 -8.42
N PHE A 37 -54.09 -16.76 -8.72
CA PHE A 37 -53.58 -16.75 -10.09
C PHE A 37 -52.25 -17.52 -10.23
N PRO A 38 -52.14 -18.58 -11.07
CA PRO A 38 -50.99 -19.48 -11.08
C PRO A 38 -49.66 -18.87 -11.54
N ASN A 39 -49.65 -17.67 -12.12
CA ASN A 39 -48.50 -17.15 -12.87
C ASN A 39 -47.87 -15.86 -12.30
N SER A 40 -48.32 -15.36 -11.14
CA SER A 40 -47.81 -14.11 -10.55
C SER A 40 -47.09 -14.35 -9.22
N LYS A 41 -45.90 -14.97 -9.26
CA LYS A 41 -45.02 -15.14 -8.09
C LYS A 41 -44.16 -13.88 -7.87
N ALA A 42 -44.79 -12.74 -7.59
CA ALA A 42 -44.09 -11.51 -7.22
C ALA A 42 -43.70 -11.51 -5.73
N CYS A 43 -42.53 -10.97 -5.40
CA CYS A 43 -42.14 -10.76 -4.00
C CYS A 43 -42.86 -9.55 -3.41
N GLU A 44 -43.02 -9.50 -2.09
CA GLU A 44 -43.80 -8.47 -1.39
C GLU A 44 -43.38 -7.04 -1.75
N ARG A 45 -42.08 -6.82 -1.89
CA ARG A 45 -41.51 -5.51 -2.26
C ARG A 45 -41.82 -5.14 -3.70
N CYS A 46 -41.63 -6.06 -4.63
CA CYS A 46 -41.89 -5.79 -6.04
C CYS A 46 -43.39 -5.58 -6.31
N LEU A 47 -44.26 -6.25 -5.56
CA LEU A 47 -45.70 -6.02 -5.61
C LEU A 47 -46.07 -4.61 -5.12
N LYS A 48 -45.49 -4.16 -3.99
CA LYS A 48 -45.75 -2.81 -3.43
C LYS A 48 -45.21 -1.67 -4.29
N THR A 49 -44.16 -1.92 -5.07
CA THR A 49 -43.46 -0.89 -5.86
C THR A 49 -43.74 -0.98 -7.35
N ASP A 50 -44.68 -1.85 -7.74
CA ASP A 50 -45.04 -2.17 -9.12
C ASP A 50 -43.82 -2.38 -10.04
N ARG A 51 -42.90 -3.25 -9.59
CA ARG A 51 -41.66 -3.58 -10.31
C ARG A 51 -41.70 -4.99 -10.85
N ASN A 52 -41.09 -5.17 -12.02
CA ASN A 52 -40.92 -6.49 -12.62
C ASN A 52 -40.13 -7.43 -11.70
N CYS A 53 -40.75 -8.55 -11.31
CA CYS A 53 -40.22 -9.48 -10.32
C CYS A 53 -39.87 -10.83 -10.96
N VAL A 54 -38.64 -10.96 -11.46
CA VAL A 54 -38.16 -12.19 -12.11
C VAL A 54 -37.16 -12.92 -11.22
N PHE A 55 -37.34 -14.23 -11.08
CA PHE A 55 -36.38 -15.13 -10.43
C PHE A 55 -35.63 -15.90 -11.52
N THR A 56 -34.40 -15.49 -11.80
CA THR A 56 -33.51 -16.20 -12.75
C THR A 56 -32.76 -17.34 -12.08
N ALA A 57 -32.34 -18.34 -12.85
CA ALA A 57 -31.47 -19.41 -12.37
C ALA A 57 -30.04 -18.88 -12.09
N PRO A 58 -29.30 -19.46 -11.11
CA PRO A 58 -27.91 -19.12 -10.87
C PRO A 58 -27.07 -19.42 -12.12
N VAL A 59 -26.45 -18.39 -12.70
CA VAL A 59 -25.47 -18.59 -13.79
C VAL A 59 -24.21 -19.20 -13.18
N LYS A 60 -23.85 -20.42 -13.58
CA LYS A 60 -22.56 -21.02 -13.22
C LYS A 60 -21.45 -20.13 -13.77
N ARG A 61 -20.68 -19.48 -12.88
CA ARG A 61 -19.50 -18.72 -13.28
C ARG A 61 -18.53 -19.68 -13.99
N ARG A 62 -18.12 -19.36 -15.22
CA ARG A 62 -17.01 -20.05 -15.89
C ARG A 62 -15.79 -19.93 -14.98
N GLN A 63 -15.28 -21.06 -14.51
CA GLN A 63 -13.96 -21.12 -13.90
C GLN A 63 -12.98 -20.51 -14.91
N ARG A 64 -12.22 -19.49 -14.50
CA ARG A 64 -11.09 -19.00 -15.32
C ARG A 64 -10.18 -20.20 -15.58
N LYS A 65 -9.76 -20.38 -16.84
CA LYS A 65 -8.76 -21.39 -17.21
C LYS A 65 -7.54 -21.20 -16.32
N ARG A 66 -7.12 -22.31 -15.70
CA ARG A 66 -6.12 -22.44 -14.66
C ARG A 66 -4.78 -21.88 -15.13
N THR A 67 -4.19 -21.00 -14.32
CA THR A 67 -2.86 -20.38 -14.42
C THR A 67 -1.69 -21.38 -14.39
N ASP A 68 -1.98 -22.68 -14.41
CA ASP A 68 -1.06 -23.79 -14.17
C ASP A 68 -0.01 -23.94 -15.27
N THR A 69 -0.43 -23.73 -16.53
CA THR A 69 0.48 -23.82 -17.68
C THR A 69 1.52 -22.71 -17.67
N ARG A 70 1.15 -21.53 -17.19
CA ARG A 70 2.05 -20.37 -17.07
C ARG A 70 3.02 -20.52 -15.91
N VAL A 71 2.59 -21.13 -14.80
CA VAL A 71 3.48 -21.43 -13.66
C VAL A 71 4.52 -22.46 -14.06
N ALA A 72 4.13 -23.56 -14.72
CA ALA A 72 5.08 -24.57 -15.19
C ALA A 72 6.08 -24.05 -16.24
N GLU A 73 5.65 -23.11 -17.08
CA GLU A 73 6.54 -22.42 -18.04
C GLU A 73 7.54 -21.50 -17.32
N LEU A 74 7.07 -20.70 -16.36
CA LEU A 74 7.91 -19.82 -15.54
C LEU A 74 8.91 -20.61 -14.69
N GLU A 75 8.50 -21.73 -14.10
CA GLU A 75 9.40 -22.61 -13.34
C GLU A 75 10.51 -23.18 -14.23
N ARG A 76 10.18 -23.56 -15.48
CA ARG A 76 11.18 -24.03 -16.47
C ARG A 76 12.15 -22.92 -16.87
N GLU A 77 11.69 -21.69 -17.04
CA GLU A 77 12.56 -20.53 -17.36
C GLU A 77 13.50 -20.19 -16.19
N VAL A 78 13.02 -20.26 -14.94
CA VAL A 78 13.85 -20.03 -13.75
C VAL A 78 14.95 -21.10 -13.62
N GLU A 79 14.62 -22.37 -13.88
CA GLU A 79 15.59 -23.47 -13.88
C GLU A 79 16.67 -23.26 -14.97
N ALA A 80 16.27 -22.84 -16.17
CA ALA A 80 17.19 -22.55 -17.26
C ALA A 80 18.15 -21.41 -16.91
N MET A 81 17.65 -20.32 -16.30
CA MET A 81 18.50 -19.21 -15.87
C MET A 81 19.52 -19.64 -14.81
N LYS A 82 19.12 -20.41 -13.79
CA LYS A 82 20.04 -20.91 -12.75
C LYS A 82 21.18 -21.73 -13.35
N ASN A 83 20.87 -22.61 -14.30
CA ASN A 83 21.88 -23.44 -14.98
C ASN A 83 22.92 -22.61 -15.76
N HIS A 84 22.54 -21.44 -16.29
CA HIS A 84 23.49 -20.52 -16.93
C HIS A 84 24.41 -19.82 -15.94
N PHE A 85 23.93 -19.49 -14.74
CA PHE A 85 24.76 -18.92 -13.67
C PHE A 85 25.76 -19.93 -13.11
N ASP A 86 25.34 -21.18 -12.88
CA ASP A 86 26.23 -22.22 -12.38
C ASP A 86 27.32 -22.59 -13.40
N LYS A 87 26.97 -22.68 -14.70
CA LYS A 87 27.97 -22.87 -15.77
C LYS A 87 29.02 -21.76 -15.83
N ARG A 88 28.62 -20.50 -15.60
CA ARG A 88 29.57 -19.36 -15.53
C ARG A 88 30.47 -19.44 -14.30
N LYS A 89 29.93 -19.89 -13.16
CA LYS A 89 30.68 -20.07 -11.91
C LYS A 89 31.72 -21.19 -12.01
N THR A 90 31.42 -22.27 -12.73
CA THR A 90 32.34 -23.40 -12.93
C THR A 90 33.35 -23.19 -14.07
N ALA A 91 33.09 -22.26 -15.00
CA ALA A 91 34.00 -21.94 -16.11
C ALA A 91 35.06 -20.88 -15.76
N ALA A 92 34.96 -20.23 -14.59
CA ALA A 92 36.01 -19.36 -14.08
C ALA A 92 37.17 -20.22 -13.53
N LYS A 93 38.22 -20.41 -14.33
CA LYS A 93 39.51 -20.96 -13.86
C LYS A 93 40.04 -20.11 -12.70
N PRO A 94 40.61 -20.70 -11.64
CA PRO A 94 41.29 -19.91 -10.61
C PRO A 94 42.55 -19.31 -11.23
N LEU A 95 42.63 -17.97 -11.29
CA LEU A 95 43.87 -17.26 -11.61
C LEU A 95 44.78 -17.31 -10.38
N THR A 96 46.08 -17.56 -10.59
CA THR A 96 47.09 -17.57 -9.53
C THR A 96 47.31 -16.17 -8.97
N ALA A 97 47.81 -16.09 -7.74
CA ALA A 97 47.95 -14.84 -7.00
C ALA A 97 48.80 -13.77 -7.72
N ASP A 98 49.69 -14.18 -8.63
CA ASP A 98 50.61 -13.28 -9.33
C ASP A 98 49.95 -12.44 -10.44
N GLU A 99 48.78 -12.82 -10.95
CA GLU A 99 48.09 -12.08 -12.01
C GLU A 99 47.13 -11.00 -11.49
N LYS A 100 46.90 -10.93 -10.17
CA LYS A 100 45.97 -9.93 -9.58
C LYS A 100 46.55 -8.52 -9.49
N LEU A 101 47.87 -8.36 -9.40
CA LEU A 101 48.48 -7.02 -9.27
C LEU A 101 48.53 -6.21 -10.57
N ALA A 102 48.44 -6.86 -11.74
CA ALA A 102 48.54 -6.17 -13.04
C ALA A 102 47.20 -5.58 -13.53
N ALA A 103 46.07 -6.03 -12.99
CA ALA A 103 44.74 -5.64 -13.46
C ALA A 103 44.20 -4.34 -12.81
N GLU A 104 44.67 -3.99 -11.61
CA GLU A 104 44.24 -2.79 -10.87
C GLU A 104 44.84 -1.48 -11.43
N ALA A 105 45.92 -1.56 -12.22
CA ALA A 105 46.67 -0.40 -12.71
C ALA A 105 46.09 0.28 -13.96
N ARG A 106 44.96 -0.19 -14.52
CA ARG A 106 44.45 0.27 -15.82
C ARG A 106 43.23 1.19 -15.79
N ASN A 107 42.70 1.57 -14.62
CA ASN A 107 41.43 2.31 -14.58
C ASN A 107 41.48 3.69 -13.89
N LEU A 108 42.63 4.35 -13.92
CA LEU A 108 42.76 5.76 -13.53
C LEU A 108 43.28 6.58 -14.70
N GLY A 109 42.35 7.20 -15.43
CA GLY A 109 42.60 8.36 -16.30
C GLY A 109 41.61 9.46 -15.93
N THR A 110 42.02 10.41 -15.10
CA THR A 110 42.33 11.81 -15.46
C THR A 110 41.12 12.74 -15.45
N ILE A 111 41.03 13.62 -14.43
CA ILE A 111 40.76 15.06 -14.61
C ILE A 111 41.60 15.84 -13.58
N GLN A 112 42.43 16.75 -14.09
CA GLN A 112 43.25 17.73 -13.35
C GLN A 112 42.40 18.95 -12.97
N THR A 113 42.62 19.59 -11.81
CA THR A 113 43.24 20.94 -11.72
C THR A 113 43.38 21.50 -10.28
N SER A 114 44.50 22.21 -10.11
CA SER A 114 44.85 23.31 -9.17
C SER A 114 44.96 23.07 -7.65
N HIS A 115 46.21 22.90 -7.23
CA HIS A 115 46.96 23.69 -6.23
C HIS A 115 46.19 24.45 -5.15
N PHE A 116 46.47 24.15 -3.86
CA PHE A 116 47.25 24.99 -2.92
C PHE A 116 47.34 24.25 -1.56
N LEU A 117 48.56 24.06 -1.04
CA LEU A 117 48.84 23.57 0.32
C LEU A 117 49.26 24.76 1.19
N PRO A 118 48.96 24.69 2.50
CA PRO A 118 50.03 24.91 3.47
C PRO A 118 50.14 23.79 4.51
N THR A 119 51.35 23.26 4.53
CA THR A 119 52.20 22.63 5.56
C THR A 119 51.82 22.73 7.06
N SER A 120 51.88 21.54 7.70
CA SER A 120 52.28 21.20 9.10
C SER A 120 51.30 21.36 10.28
N PRO A 121 51.51 20.66 11.43
CA PRO A 121 52.01 19.29 11.63
C PRO A 121 51.28 18.48 12.76
N SER A 122 51.60 17.18 12.85
CA SER A 122 51.66 16.35 14.08
C SER A 122 50.39 15.89 14.83
N GLY A 123 50.39 14.59 15.13
CA GLY A 123 49.53 13.90 16.13
C GLY A 123 48.18 13.48 15.55
N GLU A 124 47.66 12.27 15.67
CA GLU A 124 47.92 11.20 16.62
C GLU A 124 47.31 9.92 16.00
N ARG A 125 48.02 8.81 16.15
CA ARG A 125 47.67 7.54 15.50
C ARG A 125 46.57 6.87 16.32
N THR A 126 45.31 7.03 15.92
CA THR A 126 44.21 6.19 16.42
C THR A 126 43.58 5.42 15.28
N SER A 127 43.60 4.09 15.45
CA SER A 127 43.01 3.09 14.58
C SER A 127 41.49 3.33 14.42
N PRO A 128 40.90 3.22 13.21
CA PRO A 128 39.46 3.29 13.08
C PRO A 128 38.84 1.96 13.52
N THR A 129 38.10 1.97 14.62
CA THR A 129 37.16 0.90 14.97
C THR A 129 35.98 0.94 13.99
N PRO A 130 35.67 -0.16 13.28
CA PRO A 130 34.50 -0.21 12.40
C PRO A 130 33.25 -0.48 13.26
N GLY A 131 32.62 0.58 13.76
CA GLY A 131 31.38 0.43 14.53
C GLY A 131 30.73 1.77 14.86
N ASN A 132 29.77 2.20 14.02
CA ASN A 132 28.57 3.01 14.35
C ASN A 132 27.99 3.82 13.17
N ILE A 133 28.57 3.77 11.97
CA ILE A 133 28.08 4.57 10.83
C ILE A 133 26.64 4.18 10.44
N SER A 134 26.27 2.89 10.58
CA SER A 134 24.94 2.40 10.19
C SER A 134 23.80 2.86 11.11
N THR A 135 24.06 3.12 12.39
CA THR A 135 23.03 3.50 13.38
C THR A 135 22.69 4.99 13.32
N VAL A 136 23.66 5.85 12.98
CA VAL A 136 23.44 7.29 12.82
C VAL A 136 22.63 7.59 11.55
N SER A 137 22.84 6.81 10.49
CA SER A 137 22.12 6.96 9.21
C SER A 137 20.60 6.81 9.35
N SER A 138 20.13 5.96 10.28
CA SER A 138 18.69 5.76 10.55
C SER A 138 17.99 6.91 11.29
N GLN A 139 18.73 7.89 11.81
CA GLN A 139 18.14 9.07 12.48
C GLN A 139 18.05 10.31 11.60
N LEU A 140 18.72 10.33 10.45
CA LEU A 140 18.73 11.49 9.55
C LEU A 140 17.52 11.43 8.61
N ASP A 141 16.71 12.48 8.60
CA ASP A 141 15.54 12.55 7.72
C ASP A 141 15.89 12.94 6.28
N VAL A 142 14.89 13.05 5.40
CA VAL A 142 15.08 13.44 3.99
C VAL A 142 15.73 14.83 3.81
N ILE A 143 15.59 15.72 4.78
CA ILE A 143 16.17 17.07 4.73
C ILE A 143 17.64 17.01 5.18
N ASP A 144 17.92 16.30 6.27
CA ASP A 144 19.29 16.15 6.78
C ASP A 144 20.20 15.39 5.79
N ARG A 145 19.61 14.47 5.02
CA ARG A 145 20.28 13.73 3.94
C ARG A 145 20.44 14.53 2.65
N GLY A 146 19.90 15.76 2.58
CA GLY A 146 19.99 16.63 1.41
C GLY A 146 19.13 16.21 0.22
N ILE A 147 18.17 15.29 0.41
CA ILE A 147 17.19 14.91 -0.64
C ILE A 147 16.24 16.08 -0.91
N LEU A 148 15.93 16.86 0.13
CA LEU A 148 15.03 18.01 0.07
C LEU A 148 15.62 19.18 0.86
N THR A 149 15.60 20.39 0.29
CA THR A 149 16.00 21.60 1.05
C THR A 149 14.95 21.99 2.09
N TRP A 150 15.37 22.65 3.17
CA TRP A 150 14.44 23.17 4.18
C TRP A 150 13.36 24.07 3.57
N GLU A 151 13.76 24.99 2.68
CA GLU A 151 12.84 25.91 1.99
C GLU A 151 11.78 25.15 1.17
N SER A 152 12.19 24.09 0.46
CA SER A 152 11.25 23.24 -0.29
C SER A 152 10.30 22.51 0.65
N ALA A 153 10.79 22.00 1.77
CA ALA A 153 9.95 21.33 2.77
C ALA A 153 8.90 22.27 3.38
N GLU A 154 9.29 23.50 3.72
CA GLU A 154 8.38 24.52 4.25
C GLU A 154 7.32 24.92 3.22
N LYS A 155 7.71 25.07 1.95
CA LYS A 155 6.78 25.32 0.84
C LYS A 155 5.79 24.15 0.65
N LEU A 156 6.26 22.91 0.70
CA LEU A 156 5.40 21.72 0.61
C LEU A 156 4.43 21.63 1.79
N PHE A 157 4.89 21.92 3.00
CA PHE A 157 4.01 21.99 4.18
C PHE A 157 2.94 23.09 4.02
N HIS A 158 3.30 24.24 3.45
CA HIS A 158 2.34 25.29 3.13
C HIS A 158 1.31 24.83 2.07
N ILE A 159 1.75 24.18 0.99
CA ILE A 159 0.87 23.61 -0.05
C ILE A 159 -0.12 22.60 0.54
N PHE A 160 0.32 21.75 1.48
CA PHE A 160 -0.59 20.83 2.15
C PHE A 160 -1.76 21.56 2.83
N ASN A 161 -1.45 22.62 3.58
CA ASN A 161 -2.44 23.35 4.37
C ASN A 161 -3.38 24.22 3.53
N THR A 162 -2.89 24.81 2.44
CA THR A 162 -3.68 25.73 1.61
C THR A 162 -4.44 25.04 0.50
N ASP A 163 -3.98 23.86 0.07
CA ASP A 163 -4.49 23.21 -1.14
C ASP A 163 -5.02 21.79 -0.83
N LEU A 164 -4.16 20.85 -0.43
CA LEU A 164 -4.57 19.45 -0.20
C LEU A 164 -5.63 19.33 0.90
N TYR A 165 -5.46 20.07 1.99
CA TYR A 165 -6.40 20.06 3.12
C TYR A 165 -7.82 20.44 2.72
N GLN A 166 -7.98 21.37 1.76
CA GLN A 166 -9.30 21.80 1.28
C GLN A 166 -10.05 20.68 0.56
N HIS A 167 -9.33 19.79 -0.11
CA HIS A 167 -9.91 18.66 -0.82
C HIS A 167 -10.24 17.49 0.13
N TYR A 168 -9.33 17.19 1.07
CA TYR A 168 -9.49 16.09 2.03
C TYR A 168 -8.94 16.47 3.42
N PRO A 169 -9.79 17.00 4.32
CA PRO A 169 -9.37 17.48 5.64
C PRO A 169 -9.16 16.33 6.62
N CYS A 170 -8.04 15.61 6.48
CA CYS A 170 -7.70 14.45 7.32
C CYS A 170 -6.87 14.79 8.55
N VAL A 171 -6.03 15.82 8.46
CA VAL A 171 -5.19 16.30 9.56
C VAL A 171 -5.23 17.83 9.53
N TYR A 172 -5.69 18.42 10.63
CA TYR A 172 -5.78 19.87 10.77
C TYR A 172 -4.56 20.43 11.50
N PHE A 173 -3.96 21.47 10.92
CA PHE A 173 -2.95 22.30 11.55
C PHE A 173 -3.51 23.71 11.76
N PRO A 174 -3.55 24.23 13.00
CA PRO A 174 -4.00 25.60 13.25
C PRO A 174 -3.19 26.64 12.45
N PRO A 175 -3.80 27.77 12.05
CA PRO A 175 -3.06 28.89 11.47
C PRO A 175 -1.90 29.32 12.37
N GLY A 176 -0.72 29.55 11.79
CA GLY A 176 0.50 29.87 12.54
C GLY A 176 1.30 28.65 13.03
N THR A 177 0.85 27.42 12.73
CA THR A 177 1.65 26.22 13.00
C THR A 177 2.92 26.23 12.15
N SER A 178 4.09 26.26 12.79
CA SER A 178 5.39 26.18 12.12
C SER A 178 5.68 24.76 11.63
N ALA A 179 6.17 24.65 10.39
CA ALA A 179 6.63 23.40 9.79
C ALA A 179 7.76 22.77 10.61
N GLU A 180 8.66 23.59 11.17
CA GLU A 180 9.78 23.15 12.01
C GLU A 180 9.29 22.52 13.31
N ASN A 181 8.27 23.11 13.92
CA ASN A 181 7.70 22.56 15.14
C ASN A 181 7.06 21.18 14.87
N ILE A 182 6.37 21.01 13.74
CA ILE A 182 5.80 19.72 13.35
C ILE A 182 6.89 18.71 13.01
N ARG A 183 7.96 19.10 12.29
CA ARG A 183 9.13 18.25 12.05
C ARG A 183 9.75 17.73 13.36
N ARG A 184 9.88 18.58 14.38
CA ARG A 184 10.48 18.21 15.66
C ARG A 184 9.56 17.36 16.55
N THR A 185 8.27 17.69 16.60
CA THR A 185 7.32 17.07 17.55
C THR A 185 6.59 15.86 16.97
N LYS A 186 6.43 15.83 15.65
CA LYS A 186 5.69 14.81 14.89
C LYS A 186 6.41 14.53 13.54
N PRO A 187 7.65 14.01 13.57
CA PRO A 187 8.49 13.85 12.39
C PRO A 187 7.89 12.93 11.32
N THR A 188 7.21 11.85 11.70
CA THR A 188 6.57 10.92 10.75
C THR A 188 5.39 11.58 10.05
N LEU A 189 4.58 12.33 10.81
CA LEU A 189 3.46 13.08 10.23
C LEU A 189 3.95 14.21 9.33
N PHE A 190 4.96 14.96 9.77
CA PHE A 190 5.61 15.99 8.96
C PHE A 190 6.06 15.41 7.62
N PHE A 191 6.71 14.25 7.66
CA PHE A 191 7.23 13.61 6.47
C PHE A 191 6.11 13.16 5.51
N ALA A 192 5.05 12.53 6.02
CA ALA A 192 3.89 12.15 5.21
C ALA A 192 3.23 13.36 4.55
N VAL A 193 3.14 14.50 5.26
CA VAL A 193 2.58 15.74 4.74
C VAL A 193 3.39 16.30 3.57
N ILE A 194 4.72 16.41 3.70
CA ILE A 194 5.56 16.94 2.61
C ILE A 194 5.63 15.95 1.43
N ALA A 195 5.62 14.64 1.69
CA ALA A 195 5.56 13.62 0.66
C ALA A 195 4.26 13.76 -0.15
N ALA A 196 3.10 13.84 0.50
CA ALA A 196 1.82 14.04 -0.16
C ALA A 196 1.78 15.33 -1.00
N ALA A 197 2.23 16.45 -0.44
CA ALA A 197 2.24 17.74 -1.13
C ALA A 197 3.17 17.76 -2.35
N SER A 198 4.28 17.01 -2.32
CA SER A 198 5.23 16.96 -3.44
C SER A 198 4.63 16.41 -4.73
N GLY A 199 3.54 15.63 -4.64
CA GLY A 199 2.78 15.16 -5.79
C GLY A 199 2.18 16.28 -6.65
N LYS A 200 1.99 17.48 -6.09
CA LYS A 200 1.56 18.67 -6.85
C LYS A 200 2.69 19.40 -7.56
N THR A 201 3.92 19.29 -7.07
CA THR A 201 5.04 20.08 -7.58
C THR A 201 5.93 19.28 -8.52
N GLU A 202 6.30 18.06 -8.15
CA GLU A 202 7.34 17.30 -8.85
C GLU A 202 7.11 15.79 -8.74
N PRO A 203 6.79 15.09 -9.85
CA PRO A 203 6.51 13.65 -9.83
C PRO A 203 7.69 12.78 -9.37
N HIS A 204 8.93 13.15 -9.72
CA HIS A 204 10.11 12.39 -9.33
C HIS A 204 10.35 12.48 -7.82
N LEU A 205 10.31 13.70 -7.27
CA LEU A 205 10.38 13.94 -5.84
C LEU A 205 9.28 13.18 -5.08
N TYR A 206 8.04 13.21 -5.60
CA TYR A 206 6.93 12.47 -5.00
C TYR A 206 7.17 10.97 -4.91
N SER A 207 7.68 10.35 -5.99
CA SER A 207 8.05 8.93 -5.97
C SER A 207 9.12 8.62 -4.92
N THR A 208 10.14 9.48 -4.80
CA THR A 208 11.25 9.31 -3.86
C THR A 208 10.78 9.47 -2.42
N LEU A 209 10.09 10.56 -2.10
CA LEU A 209 9.59 10.83 -0.76
C LEU A 209 8.53 9.80 -0.33
N ASN A 210 7.66 9.35 -1.23
CA ASN A 210 6.67 8.33 -0.91
C ASN A 210 7.33 6.97 -0.58
N SER A 211 8.38 6.60 -1.29
CA SER A 211 9.10 5.34 -1.00
C SER A 211 9.77 5.38 0.37
N GLU A 212 10.40 6.51 0.70
CA GLU A 212 11.05 6.76 1.98
C GLU A 212 10.04 6.85 3.15
N VAL A 213 8.88 7.49 2.98
CA VAL A 213 7.88 7.59 4.07
C VAL A 213 7.25 6.24 4.38
N VAL A 214 6.95 5.42 3.37
CA VAL A 214 6.45 4.06 3.58
C VAL A 214 7.49 3.20 4.29
N ALA A 215 8.77 3.33 3.93
CA ALA A 215 9.86 2.65 4.63
C ALA A 215 9.95 3.09 6.10
N SER A 216 9.69 4.37 6.41
CA SER A 216 9.70 4.89 7.78
C SER A 216 8.62 4.27 8.67
N TYR A 217 7.48 3.84 8.10
CA TYR A 217 6.41 3.18 8.86
C TYR A 217 6.83 1.81 9.36
N VAL A 218 7.58 1.05 8.56
CA VAL A 218 8.07 -0.29 8.91
C VAL A 218 9.03 -0.23 10.12
N GLN A 219 9.74 0.88 10.27
CA GLN A 219 10.68 1.08 11.38
C GLN A 219 9.98 1.45 12.70
N ARG A 220 8.68 1.79 12.67
CA ARG A 220 7.93 2.18 13.88
C ARG A 220 7.27 0.97 14.54
N THR A 221 7.71 0.67 15.76
CA THR A 221 7.15 -0.42 16.59
C THR A 221 5.96 0.02 17.44
N ILE A 222 5.88 1.31 17.79
CA ILE A 222 4.80 1.88 18.60
C ILE A 222 3.76 2.52 17.68
N ILE A 223 2.52 2.03 17.78
CA ILE A 223 1.36 2.62 17.12
C ILE A 223 0.80 3.72 18.02
N ASP A 224 0.83 4.95 17.54
CA ASP A 224 0.28 6.13 18.22
C ASP A 224 -0.56 6.97 17.24
N LEU A 225 -1.10 8.09 17.74
CA LEU A 225 -1.92 9.00 16.94
C LEU A 225 -1.12 9.61 15.78
N GLU A 226 0.16 9.90 15.98
CA GLU A 226 1.00 10.49 14.94
C GLU A 226 1.14 9.53 13.75
N LEU A 227 1.48 8.27 14.02
CA LEU A 227 1.61 7.25 12.99
C LEU A 227 0.27 7.01 12.27
N ALA A 228 -0.84 6.95 13.02
CA ALA A 228 -2.17 6.81 12.42
C ALA A 228 -2.51 8.00 11.51
N GLN A 229 -2.20 9.24 11.92
CA GLN A 229 -2.39 10.44 11.10
C GLN A 229 -1.51 10.42 9.85
N ALA A 230 -0.24 10.03 9.98
CA ALA A 230 0.69 9.92 8.86
C ALA A 230 0.22 8.86 7.84
N GLU A 231 -0.21 7.70 8.32
CA GLU A 231 -0.75 6.63 7.46
C GLU A 231 -1.98 7.09 6.70
N ILE A 232 -2.90 7.81 7.36
CA ILE A 232 -4.11 8.35 6.70
C ILE A 232 -3.74 9.33 5.59
N VAL A 233 -2.77 10.23 5.82
CA VAL A 233 -2.29 11.18 4.80
C VAL A 233 -1.77 10.43 3.58
N THR A 234 -0.95 9.39 3.78
CA THR A 234 -0.40 8.55 2.70
C THR A 234 -1.48 7.73 1.99
N CYS A 235 -2.51 7.27 2.68
CA CYS A 235 -3.64 6.59 2.07
C CYS A 235 -4.45 7.49 1.12
N ILE A 236 -4.69 8.75 1.53
CA ILE A 236 -5.47 9.72 0.75
C ILE A 236 -4.69 10.17 -0.48
N TRP A 237 -3.41 10.47 -0.29
CA TRP A 237 -2.50 10.92 -1.34
C TRP A 237 -1.56 9.78 -1.74
N TYR A 238 -2.16 8.65 -2.09
CA TYR A 238 -1.46 7.42 -2.43
C TYR A 238 -0.69 7.52 -3.74
N TYR A 239 0.61 7.21 -3.71
CA TYR A 239 1.40 7.04 -4.93
C TYR A 239 1.16 5.65 -5.54
N PRO A 240 0.50 5.55 -6.70
CA PRO A 240 0.25 4.26 -7.31
C PRO A 240 1.56 3.64 -7.80
N PRO A 241 1.79 2.34 -7.58
CA PRO A 241 2.93 1.65 -8.17
C PRO A 241 2.84 1.74 -9.69
N GLY A 242 4.00 1.79 -10.36
CA GLY A 242 4.08 1.88 -11.83
C GLY A 242 3.42 0.71 -12.58
N ASN A 243 3.00 -0.34 -11.87
CA ASN A 243 2.12 -1.37 -12.40
C ASN A 243 0.76 -1.35 -11.69
N TRP A 244 -0.32 -1.24 -12.46
CA TRP A 244 -1.70 -1.18 -11.97
C TRP A 244 -2.16 -2.49 -11.29
N VAL A 245 -1.47 -3.60 -11.56
CA VAL A 245 -1.77 -4.91 -10.97
C VAL A 245 -1.31 -4.99 -9.51
N ALA A 246 -0.31 -4.21 -9.12
CA ALA A 246 0.21 -4.13 -7.75
C ALA A 246 -0.44 -3.02 -6.92
N LEU A 247 -1.55 -2.41 -7.37
CA LEU A 247 -2.29 -1.43 -6.56
C LEU A 247 -2.61 -2.02 -5.18
N LYS A 248 -2.06 -1.40 -4.13
CA LYS A 248 -2.22 -1.85 -2.74
C LYS A 248 -3.16 -0.97 -1.92
N PHE A 249 -3.96 -0.09 -2.53
CA PHE A 249 -4.78 0.87 -1.78
C PHE A 249 -5.69 0.22 -0.71
N TYR A 250 -6.25 -0.97 -0.98
CA TYR A 250 -7.04 -1.72 0.00
C TYR A 250 -6.21 -2.20 1.21
N GLU A 251 -4.94 -2.52 1.01
CA GLU A 251 -4.02 -2.95 2.06
C GLU A 251 -3.65 -1.77 2.97
N TYR A 252 -3.32 -0.62 2.38
CA TYR A 252 -3.07 0.63 3.11
C TYR A 252 -4.28 1.05 3.97
N ILE A 253 -5.48 1.06 3.40
CA ILE A 253 -6.70 1.38 4.17
C ILE A 253 -6.95 0.38 5.30
N ASN A 254 -6.68 -0.91 5.07
CA ASN A 254 -6.85 -1.93 6.10
C ASN A 254 -5.81 -1.77 7.24
N MET A 255 -4.57 -1.42 6.91
CA MET A 255 -3.53 -1.09 7.88
C MET A 255 -3.90 0.14 8.71
N ALA A 256 -4.30 1.25 8.06
CA ALA A 256 -4.76 2.46 8.72
C ALA A 256 -5.94 2.19 9.67
N THR A 257 -6.92 1.39 9.22
CA THR A 257 -8.08 1.00 10.04
C THR A 257 -7.64 0.19 11.26
N THR A 258 -6.71 -0.75 11.08
CA THR A 258 -6.17 -1.58 12.17
C THR A 258 -5.41 -0.71 13.19
N MET A 259 -4.61 0.25 12.72
CA MET A 259 -3.92 1.21 13.60
C MET A 259 -4.89 2.11 14.35
N ALA A 260 -5.95 2.60 13.71
CA ALA A 260 -6.97 3.41 14.37
C ALA A 260 -7.69 2.61 15.48
N LEU A 261 -8.02 1.35 15.22
CA LEU A 261 -8.64 0.48 16.21
C LEU A 261 -7.69 0.16 17.38
N SER A 262 -6.40 -0.04 17.12
CA SER A 262 -5.42 -0.35 18.18
C SER A 262 -5.21 0.82 19.14
N ILE A 263 -5.33 2.07 18.67
CA ILE A 263 -5.34 3.28 19.52
C ILE A 263 -6.73 3.58 20.13
N GLY A 264 -7.70 2.69 19.94
CA GLY A 264 -9.04 2.78 20.55
C GLY A 264 -10.02 3.72 19.84
N LEU A 265 -9.67 4.29 18.69
CA LEU A 265 -10.60 5.10 17.91
C LEU A 265 -11.80 4.25 17.44
N GLY A 266 -13.01 4.74 17.66
CA GLY A 266 -14.25 4.04 17.30
C GLY A 266 -14.76 3.06 18.35
N THR A 267 -14.02 2.83 19.45
CA THR A 267 -14.59 2.15 20.63
C THR A 267 -15.50 3.12 21.38
N ASN A 268 -16.74 2.73 21.64
CA ASN A 268 -17.69 3.60 22.32
C ASN A 268 -17.27 3.74 23.81
N PRO A 269 -16.89 4.94 24.27
CA PRO A 269 -16.39 5.15 25.63
C PRO A 269 -17.44 4.83 26.71
N ASN A 270 -18.72 4.74 26.34
CA ASN A 270 -19.84 4.52 27.25
C ASN A 270 -20.22 3.04 27.47
N VAL A 271 -19.51 2.07 26.88
CA VAL A 271 -19.82 0.64 27.06
C VAL A 271 -19.43 0.17 28.47
N SER A 272 -18.41 0.78 29.09
CA SER A 272 -18.00 0.44 30.47
C SER A 272 -19.03 0.82 31.54
N LYS A 273 -19.86 1.85 31.30
CA LYS A 273 -20.89 2.30 32.25
C LYS A 273 -22.17 1.45 32.27
N ARG A 274 -22.43 0.62 31.26
CA ARG A 274 -23.68 -0.19 31.18
C ARG A 274 -23.57 -1.58 31.78
N ARG A 275 -22.41 -1.95 32.34
CA ARG A 275 -22.20 -3.31 32.89
C ARG A 275 -22.52 -3.41 34.38
N TRP A 276 -22.88 -2.30 35.02
CA TRP A 276 -23.29 -2.20 36.42
C TRP A 276 -24.56 -1.34 36.48
N GLY A 277 -25.70 -1.99 36.29
CA GLY A 277 -27.04 -1.41 36.34
C GLY A 277 -28.07 -2.52 36.29
#